data_AF-A0A367Z5Y4-F1
#
_entry.id   AF-A0A367Z5Y4-F1
#
_cell.length_a   1.000
_cell.length_b   1.000
_cell.length_c   1.000
_cell.angle_alpha   90.00
_cell.angle_beta   90.00
_cell.angle_gamma   90.00
#
_symmetry.space_group_name_H-M   'P 1'
#
loop_
_entity.id
_entity.type
_entity.pdbx_description
1 polymer ?
#
loop_
_entity_poly.entity_id
_entity_poly.type
_entity_poly.pdbx_seq_one_letter_code
_entity_poly.pdbx_strand_id
1 'polypeptide(L)'
;MNAHSILPGAEPFFFEGNEVGVLVSHGFTGTTQSVRFLGEVLAQKGGFTVIGPRLKGHGTTPQDMAESTAADWIASVEDAMQTLQKRCKKLFITGL
;
A
#
# COMPACT_ATOMS: atom_id res chain seq x y z
N MET A 1 18.70 -9.74 -10.39
CA MET A 1 18.23 -8.64 -9.53
C MET A 1 18.53 -9.02 -8.09
N ASN A 2 19.35 -8.23 -7.39
CA ASN A 2 19.62 -8.45 -5.98
C ASN A 2 18.38 -7.99 -5.20
N ALA A 3 17.79 -8.86 -4.38
CA ALA A 3 16.68 -8.48 -3.52
C ALA A 3 17.22 -7.58 -2.40
N HIS A 4 17.09 -6.27 -2.56
CA HIS A 4 17.44 -5.31 -1.52
C HIS A 4 16.43 -5.37 -0.37
N SER A 5 16.92 -5.22 0.87
CA SER A 5 16.07 -5.19 2.06
C SER A 5 15.16 -3.97 2.04
N ILE A 6 13.93 -4.13 2.52
CA ILE A 6 12.99 -3.02 2.74
C ILE A 6 13.59 -2.08 3.79
N LEU A 7 13.55 -0.77 3.52
CA LEU A 7 13.94 0.26 4.47
C LEU A 7 13.01 0.22 5.69
N PRO A 8 13.53 0.33 6.93
CA PRO A 8 12.70 0.40 8.12
C PRO A 8 11.63 1.52 8.01
N GLY A 9 10.37 1.16 8.25
CA GLY A 9 9.22 2.07 8.13
C GLY A 9 8.58 2.13 6.74
N ALA A 10 9.17 1.49 5.73
CA ALA A 10 8.61 1.37 4.38
C ALA A 10 7.83 0.06 4.16
N GLU A 11 7.58 -0.71 5.22
CA GLU A 11 6.83 -1.96 5.12
C GLU A 11 5.38 -1.70 4.68
N PRO A 12 4.80 -2.59 3.85
CA PRO A 12 3.37 -2.55 3.59
C PRO A 12 2.60 -2.76 4.90
N PHE A 13 1.36 -2.27 4.94
CA PHE A 13 0.49 -2.44 6.10
C PHE A 13 -0.85 -3.01 5.72
N PHE A 14 -1.39 -3.80 6.65
CA PHE A 14 -2.73 -4.35 6.56
C PHE A 14 -3.34 -4.31 7.96
N PHE A 15 -4.51 -3.69 8.06
CA PHE A 15 -5.31 -3.61 9.28
C PHE A 15 -6.66 -4.24 8.99
N GLU A 16 -7.00 -5.31 9.70
CA GLU A 16 -8.30 -5.96 9.56
C GLU A 16 -9.37 -5.21 10.36
N GLY A 17 -10.55 -5.04 9.76
CA GLY A 17 -11.68 -4.32 10.35
C GLY A 17 -13.00 -4.85 9.80
N ASN A 18 -13.96 -3.95 9.57
CA ASN A 18 -15.28 -4.31 9.03
C ASN A 18 -15.25 -4.61 7.51
N GLU A 19 -16.43 -4.87 6.95
CA GLU A 19 -16.62 -5.22 5.53
C GLU A 19 -16.45 -4.03 4.56
N VAL A 20 -16.01 -2.86 5.02
CA VAL A 20 -15.62 -1.72 4.18
C VAL A 20 -14.09 -1.67 4.09
N GLY A 21 -13.58 -1.79 2.87
CA GLY A 21 -12.17 -1.78 2.55
C GLY A 21 -11.68 -0.41 2.11
N VAL A 22 -10.51 0.02 2.58
CA VAL A 22 -9.84 1.23 2.08
C VAL A 22 -8.41 0.89 1.64
N LEU A 23 -8.11 1.11 0.36
CA LEU A 23 -6.74 1.07 -0.16
C LEU A 23 -6.11 2.46 -0.03
N VAL A 24 -4.91 2.53 0.55
CA VAL A 24 -4.17 3.78 0.74
C VAL A 24 -2.83 3.71 0.01
N SER A 25 -2.73 4.33 -1.16
CA SER A 25 -1.50 4.33 -1.96
C SER A 25 -0.59 5.50 -1.61
N HIS A 26 0.71 5.25 -1.45
CA HIS A 26 1.69 6.33 -1.41
C HIS A 26 2.02 6.84 -2.83
N GLY A 27 2.71 7.98 -2.92
CA GLY A 27 3.06 8.63 -4.19
C GLY A 27 4.45 8.26 -4.72
N PHE A 28 4.79 8.84 -5.87
CA PHE A 28 6.07 8.69 -6.57
C PHE A 28 7.26 9.05 -5.66
N THR A 29 8.30 8.22 -5.64
CA THR A 29 9.50 8.29 -4.75
C THR A 29 9.22 8.09 -3.26
N GLY A 30 7.95 8.10 -2.85
CA GLY A 30 7.55 7.94 -1.46
C GLY A 30 7.61 6.48 -0.97
N THR A 31 7.17 6.29 0.26
CA THR A 31 6.99 4.97 0.88
C THR A 31 5.66 4.93 1.64
N THR A 32 5.29 3.75 2.11
CA THR A 32 4.08 3.54 2.94
C THR A 32 4.09 4.38 4.23
N GLN A 33 5.27 4.81 4.72
CA GLN A 33 5.40 5.74 5.84
C GLN A 33 4.57 7.01 5.65
N SER A 34 4.57 7.59 4.45
CA SER A 34 3.90 8.87 4.14
C SER A 34 2.39 8.81 4.32
N VAL A 35 1.80 7.62 4.23
CA VAL A 35 0.36 7.38 4.31
C VAL A 35 -0.05 6.49 5.49
N ARG A 36 0.91 6.01 6.29
CA ARG A 36 0.65 5.10 7.41
C ARG A 36 -0.25 5.72 8.47
N PHE A 37 -0.03 6.99 8.82
CA PHE A 37 -0.90 7.69 9.76
C PHE A 37 -2.37 7.71 9.30
N LEU A 38 -2.62 8.00 8.02
CA LEU A 38 -3.96 7.96 7.45
C LEU A 38 -4.55 6.54 7.54
N GLY A 39 -3.76 5.52 7.17
CA GLY A 39 -4.20 4.14 7.25
C GLY A 39 -4.57 3.70 8.67
N GLU A 40 -3.77 4.09 9.66
CA GLU A 40 -4.03 3.80 11.07
C GLU A 40 -5.29 4.52 11.59
N VAL A 41 -5.51 5.78 11.21
CA VAL A 41 -6.73 6.52 11.59
C VAL A 41 -7.98 5.90 10.97
N LEU A 42 -7.93 5.52 9.69
CA LEU A 42 -9.04 4.87 8.99
C LEU A 42 -9.39 3.52 9.64
N ALA A 43 -8.38 2.75 10.04
CA ALA A 43 -8.58 1.48 10.74
C ALA A 43 -9.12 1.70 12.15
N GLN A 44 -8.44 2.51 12.98
CA GLN A 44 -8.76 2.65 14.41
C GLN A 44 -10.03 3.46 14.66
N LYS A 45 -10.22 4.58 13.95
CA LYS A 45 -11.38 5.46 14.15
C LYS A 45 -12.55 5.12 13.24
N GLY A 46 -12.27 4.66 12.02
CA GLY A 46 -13.30 4.27 11.06
C GLY A 46 -13.76 2.81 11.20
N GLY A 47 -12.94 1.96 11.85
CA GLY A 47 -13.21 0.53 11.95
C GLY A 47 -13.08 -0.22 10.62
N PHE A 48 -12.44 0.38 9.61
CA PHE A 48 -12.35 -0.18 8.25
C PHE A 48 -11.25 -1.25 8.16
N THR A 49 -11.42 -2.18 7.21
CA THR A 49 -10.29 -2.98 6.74
C THR A 49 -9.43 -2.09 5.83
N VAL A 50 -8.15 -1.95 6.12
CA VAL A 50 -7.26 -1.01 5.42
C VAL A 50 -6.01 -1.70 4.92
N ILE A 51 -5.61 -1.44 3.68
CA ILE A 51 -4.34 -1.91 3.11
C ILE A 51 -3.55 -0.74 2.52
N GLY A 52 -2.25 -0.70 2.83
CA GLY A 52 -1.29 0.21 2.22
C GLY A 52 -0.18 -0.59 1.56
N PRO A 53 -0.26 -0.87 0.24
CA PRO A 53 0.79 -1.60 -0.45
C PRO A 53 2.07 -0.77 -0.58
N ARG A 54 3.22 -1.43 -0.54
CA ARG A 54 4.49 -0.86 -0.99
C ARG A 54 4.58 -1.07 -2.49
N LEU A 55 4.64 0.01 -3.27
CA LEU A 55 4.79 -0.09 -4.72
C LEU A 55 6.14 -0.73 -5.07
N LYS A 56 6.17 -1.54 -6.13
CA LYS A 56 7.40 -2.16 -6.62
C LYS A 56 8.48 -1.08 -6.88
N GLY A 57 9.72 -1.40 -6.48
CA GLY A 57 10.86 -0.49 -6.53
C GLY A 57 10.92 0.58 -5.43
N HIS A 58 9.85 0.79 -4.66
CA HIS A 58 9.83 1.81 -3.61
C HIS A 58 10.21 1.23 -2.25
N GLY A 59 10.77 2.07 -1.37
CA GLY A 59 11.13 1.67 -0.01
C GLY A 59 12.30 0.69 0.06
N THR A 60 13.13 0.60 -0.98
CA THR A 60 14.37 -0.18 -1.01
C THR A 60 15.54 0.70 -1.45
N THR A 61 15.83 0.78 -2.75
CA THR A 61 16.91 1.60 -3.33
C THR A 61 16.40 2.40 -4.53
N PRO A 62 17.04 3.55 -4.87
CA PRO A 62 16.70 4.29 -6.09
C PRO A 62 16.90 3.47 -7.38
N GLN A 63 17.83 2.51 -7.39
CA GLN A 63 18.08 1.62 -8.52
C GLN A 63 16.89 0.69 -8.77
N ASP A 64 16.30 0.11 -7.72
CA ASP A 64 15.08 -0.71 -7.85
C ASP A 64 13.91 0.10 -8.41
N MET A 65 13.79 1.36 -8.02
CA MET A 65 12.77 2.26 -8.54
C MET A 65 13.01 2.59 -10.02
N ALA A 66 14.27 2.82 -10.41
CA ALA A 66 14.64 3.10 -11.80
C ALA A 66 14.36 1.92 -12.76
N GLU A 67 14.41 0.69 -12.24
CA GLU A 67 14.06 -0.54 -12.99
C GLU A 67 12.55 -0.82 -13.01
N SER A 68 11.75 -0.13 -12.18
CA SER A 68 10.31 -0.35 -12.05
C SER A 68 9.51 0.48 -13.05
N THR A 69 8.41 -0.08 -13.54
CA THR A 69 7.52 0.55 -14.52
C THR A 69 6.20 0.98 -13.89
N ALA A 70 5.43 1.81 -14.60
CA ALA A 70 4.06 2.13 -14.18
C ALA A 70 3.17 0.88 -14.08
N ALA A 71 3.37 -0.12 -14.95
CA ALA A 71 2.64 -1.39 -14.89
C ALA A 71 2.95 -2.17 -13.61
N ASP A 72 4.19 -2.12 -13.12
CA ASP A 72 4.58 -2.73 -11.84
C ASP A 72 3.87 -2.07 -10.64
N TRP A 73 3.72 -0.75 -10.69
CA TRP A 73 3.01 -0.02 -9.64
C TRP A 73 1.51 -0.30 -9.68
N ILE A 74 0.91 -0.35 -10.87
CA ILE A 74 -0.49 -0.75 -11.07
C ILE A 74 -0.71 -2.16 -10.51
N ALA A 75 0.15 -3.12 -10.84
CA ALA A 75 0.05 -4.49 -10.32
C ALA A 75 0.11 -4.54 -8.79
N SER A 76 0.99 -3.73 -8.16
CA SER A 76 1.07 -3.63 -6.68
C SER A 76 -0.25 -3.14 -6.06
N VAL A 77 -0.95 -2.21 -6.72
CA VAL A 77 -2.26 -1.69 -6.29
C VAL A 77 -3.37 -2.71 -6.57
N GLU A 78 -3.34 -3.38 -7.72
CA GLU A 78 -4.31 -4.41 -8.10
C GLU A 78 -4.27 -5.60 -7.13
N ASP A 79 -3.09 -6.08 -6.75
CA ASP A 79 -2.92 -7.16 -5.77
C ASP A 79 -3.53 -6.78 -4.41
N ALA A 80 -3.32 -5.55 -3.97
CA ALA A 80 -3.91 -5.01 -2.75
C ALA A 80 -5.45 -4.89 -2.86
N MET A 81 -5.95 -4.43 -4.01
CA MET A 81 -7.38 -4.34 -4.27
C MET A 81 -8.04 -5.73 -4.28
N GLN A 82 -7.44 -6.72 -4.92
CA GLN A 82 -7.93 -8.12 -4.92
C GLN A 82 -7.96 -8.69 -3.49
N THR A 83 -6.97 -8.34 -2.66
CA THR A 83 -6.93 -8.75 -1.25
C THR A 83 -8.11 -8.21 -0.46
N LEU A 84 -8.49 -6.93 -0.69
CA LEU A 84 -9.65 -6.33 -0.07
C LEU A 84 -10.97 -6.87 -0.66
N GLN A 85 -11.07 -7.09 -1.96
CA GLN A 85 -12.29 -7.64 -2.61
C GLN A 85 -12.69 -9.01 -2.04
N LYS A 86 -11.73 -9.81 -1.59
CA LYS A 86 -12.00 -11.10 -0.94
C LYS A 86 -12.59 -10.97 0.48
N ARG A 87 -12.52 -9.79 1.09
CA ARG A 87 -12.84 -9.54 2.52
C ARG A 87 -13.94 -8.49 2.73
N CYS A 88 -14.11 -7.59 1.77
CA CYS A 88 -14.93 -6.40 1.91
C CYS A 88 -16.02 -6.36 0.82
N LYS A 89 -17.21 -5.86 1.19
CA LYS A 89 -18.36 -5.67 0.28
C LYS A 89 -18.35 -4.32 -0.40
N LYS A 90 -17.63 -3.34 0.17
CA LYS A 90 -17.49 -1.99 -0.37
C LYS A 90 -16.04 -1.57 -0.29
N LEU A 91 -15.53 -0.92 -1.34
CA LEU A 91 -14.15 -0.49 -1.45
C LEU A 91 -14.06 1.00 -1.73
N PHE A 92 -13.09 1.65 -1.09
CA PHE A 92 -12.64 3.01 -1.40
C PHE A 92 -11.13 2.98 -1.66
N ILE A 93 -10.65 3.96 -2.43
CA ILE A 93 -9.23 4.18 -2.67
C ILE A 93 -8.90 5.64 -2.41
N THR A 94 -7.73 5.88 -1.84
CA THR A 94 -7.13 7.21 -1.65
C THR A 94 -5.61 7.10 -1.79
N GLY A 95 -4.93 8.21 -2.07
CA GLY A 95 -3.48 8.23 -2.20
C GLY A 95 -2.89 9.60 -2.52
N LEU A 96 -1.56 9.63 -2.59
CA LEU A 96 -0.73 10.79 -2.97
C LEU A 96 -0.24 10.70 -4.42
#